data_AF-C8PNU6-F1
#
_entry.id   AF-C8PNU6-F1
#
_cell.length_a   1.000
_cell.length_b   1.000
_cell.length_c   1.000
_cell.angle_alpha   90.00
_cell.angle_beta   90.00
_cell.angle_gamma   90.00
#
_symmetry.space_group_name_H-M   'P 1'
#
loop_
_entity.id
_entity.type
_entity.pdbx_description
1 polymer ?
#
loop_
_entity_poly.entity_id
_entity_poly.type
_entity_poly.pdbx_seq_one_letter_code
_entity_poly.pdbx_strand_id
1 'polypeptide(L)'
;MSFFTKPRLICWGLLAVISGVLFVSYMMNPKMERTLLYFPANDHTVGVEERYLPQLPESEFAVSLVNELLLGPSDHRFLRFADPQLRLRSCFVRDNALYVDLPAQVLTPAVKTPDFYTVYTLLQKNITVNCKHIDSVYFYIDGVPAYQQL
;
A
#
# COMPACT_ATOMS: atom_id res chain seq x y z
N MET A 1 -58.79 -6.94 -12.43
CA MET A 1 -57.56 -7.08 -11.60
C MET A 1 -56.29 -6.76 -12.42
N SER A 2 -56.05 -5.51 -12.84
CA SER A 2 -54.83 -5.15 -13.61
C SER A 2 -54.06 -3.93 -13.09
N PHE A 3 -54.52 -3.29 -12.01
CA PHE A 3 -53.85 -2.11 -11.46
C PHE A 3 -52.61 -2.46 -10.62
N PHE A 4 -52.60 -3.64 -10.00
CA PHE A 4 -51.50 -4.13 -9.15
C PHE A 4 -50.32 -4.76 -9.91
N THR A 5 -50.46 -5.05 -11.21
CA THR A 5 -49.39 -5.69 -12.01
C THR A 5 -48.34 -4.69 -12.50
N LYS A 6 -48.72 -3.46 -12.83
CA LYS A 6 -47.81 -2.39 -13.27
C LYS A 6 -46.75 -2.01 -12.22
N PRO A 7 -47.11 -1.69 -10.96
CA PRO A 7 -46.09 -1.38 -9.94
C PRO A 7 -45.22 -2.58 -9.61
N ARG A 8 -45.77 -3.81 -9.65
CA ARG A 8 -44.98 -5.03 -9.47
C ARG A 8 -43.92 -5.17 -10.56
N LEU A 9 -44.29 -5.01 -11.83
CA LEU A 9 -43.34 -5.07 -12.95
C LEU A 9 -42.21 -4.03 -12.83
N ILE A 10 -42.54 -2.81 -12.38
CA ILE A 10 -41.53 -1.77 -12.09
C ILE A 10 -40.60 -2.23 -10.97
N CYS A 11 -41.13 -2.78 -9.87
CA CYS A 11 -40.31 -3.30 -8.77
C CYS A 11 -39.41 -4.46 -9.21
N TRP A 12 -39.91 -5.40 -10.01
CA TRP A 12 -39.11 -6.51 -10.55
C TRP A 12 -37.99 -6.01 -11.48
N GLY A 13 -38.28 -5.01 -12.32
CA GLY A 13 -37.27 -4.37 -13.17
C GLY A 13 -36.17 -3.70 -12.35
N LEU A 14 -36.53 -2.92 -11.33
CA LEU A 14 -35.56 -2.28 -10.43
C LEU A 14 -34.72 -3.31 -9.67
N LEU A 15 -35.35 -4.37 -9.16
CA LEU A 15 -34.65 -5.45 -8.46
C LEU A 15 -33.63 -6.13 -9.38
N ALA A 16 -34.00 -6.40 -10.64
CA ALA A 16 -33.10 -7.01 -11.62
C ALA A 16 -31.91 -6.11 -11.94
N VAL A 17 -32.12 -4.79 -12.06
CA VAL A 17 -31.04 -3.83 -12.28
C VAL A 17 -30.10 -3.78 -11.08
N ILE A 18 -30.63 -3.65 -9.85
CA ILE A 18 -29.81 -3.62 -8.63
C ILE A 18 -29.01 -4.92 -8.49
N SER A 19 -29.66 -6.07 -8.69
CA SER A 19 -29.00 -7.38 -8.63
C SER A 19 -27.92 -7.52 -9.70
N GLY A 20 -28.17 -7.04 -10.92
CA GLY A 20 -27.18 -7.03 -11.99
C GLY A 20 -25.96 -6.17 -11.65
N VAL A 21 -26.17 -4.96 -11.12
CA VAL A 21 -25.08 -4.06 -10.69
C VAL A 21 -24.27 -4.70 -9.56
N LEU A 22 -24.92 -5.31 -8.57
CA LEU A 22 -24.24 -6.00 -7.47
C LEU A 22 -23.44 -7.20 -7.96
N PHE A 23 -23.98 -7.97 -8.90
CA PHE A 23 -23.29 -9.12 -9.48
C PHE A 23 -22.04 -8.70 -10.26
N VAL A 24 -22.16 -7.68 -11.11
CA VAL A 24 -21.01 -7.14 -11.86
C VAL A 24 -19.95 -6.59 -10.90
N SER A 25 -20.37 -5.82 -9.89
CA SER A 25 -19.46 -5.29 -8.85
C SER A 25 -18.72 -6.43 -8.12
N TYR A 26 -19.43 -7.49 -7.74
CA TYR A 26 -18.82 -8.64 -7.08
C TYR A 26 -17.78 -9.35 -7.97
N MET A 27 -18.07 -9.53 -9.26
CA MET A 27 -17.13 -10.14 -10.21
C MET A 27 -15.91 -9.26 -10.49
N MET A 28 -16.05 -7.95 -10.39
CA MET A 28 -14.96 -6.98 -10.62
C MET A 28 -14.12 -6.70 -9.37
N ASN A 29 -14.53 -7.15 -8.19
CA ASN A 29 -13.76 -6.88 -6.98
C ASN A 29 -12.43 -7.64 -7.02
N PRO A 30 -11.28 -6.95 -6.85
CA PRO A 30 -10.00 -7.62 -6.80
C PRO A 30 -9.97 -8.56 -5.59
N LYS A 31 -9.34 -9.71 -5.76
CA LYS A 31 -9.06 -10.59 -4.63
C LYS A 31 -8.15 -9.84 -3.67
N MET A 32 -8.39 -10.01 -2.37
CA MET A 32 -7.60 -9.34 -1.33
C MET A 32 -6.71 -10.38 -0.63
N GLU A 33 -5.48 -9.98 -0.31
CA GLU A 33 -4.53 -10.80 0.41
C GLU A 33 -4.06 -10.13 1.70
N ARG A 34 -3.83 -10.95 2.74
CA ARG A 34 -3.36 -10.47 4.04
C ARG A 34 -1.86 -10.16 3.97
N THR A 35 -1.52 -8.90 4.20
CA THR A 35 -0.17 -8.33 4.20
C THR A 35 0.19 -7.86 5.61
N LEU A 36 1.44 -8.09 6.03
CA LEU A 36 1.94 -7.63 7.33
C LEU A 36 2.80 -6.40 7.15
N LEU A 37 2.38 -5.27 7.71
CA LEU A 37 3.12 -4.02 7.68
C LEU A 37 3.83 -3.79 9.00
N TYR A 38 5.14 -3.54 8.95
CA TYR A 38 5.96 -3.25 10.11
C TYR A 38 6.18 -1.76 10.20
N PHE A 39 5.79 -1.16 11.32
CA PHE A 39 5.96 0.27 11.58
C PHE A 39 6.76 0.50 12.86
N PRO A 40 7.52 1.61 12.96
CA PRO A 40 8.23 1.97 14.18
C PRO A 40 7.22 2.48 15.22
N ALA A 41 7.46 2.21 16.49
CA ALA A 41 6.67 2.73 17.60
C ALA A 41 7.46 3.78 18.40
N ASN A 42 6.76 4.54 19.24
CA ASN A 42 7.36 5.61 20.06
C ASN A 42 8.41 5.12 21.07
N ASP A 43 8.36 3.85 21.45
CA ASP A 43 9.24 3.19 22.41
C ASP A 43 10.43 2.47 21.74
N HIS A 44 10.75 2.83 20.50
CA HIS A 44 11.78 2.20 19.66
C HIS A 44 11.52 0.72 19.34
N THR A 45 10.31 0.21 19.62
CA THR A 45 9.90 -1.12 19.19
C THR A 45 9.35 -1.08 17.76
N VAL A 46 9.16 -2.27 17.18
CA VAL A 46 8.53 -2.43 15.86
C VAL A 46 7.15 -3.04 16.06
N GLY A 47 6.13 -2.27 15.69
CA GLY A 47 4.75 -2.73 15.62
C GLY A 47 4.46 -3.51 14.34
N VAL A 48 3.41 -4.32 14.38
CA VAL A 48 2.87 -5.04 13.22
C VAL A 48 1.42 -4.65 13.04
N GLU A 49 1.08 -4.25 11.82
CA GLU A 49 -0.27 -3.95 11.39
C GLU A 49 -0.66 -4.92 10.27
N GLU A 50 -1.82 -5.55 10.38
CA GLU A 50 -2.34 -6.42 9.33
C GLU A 50 -3.23 -5.60 8.39
N ARG A 51 -2.96 -5.68 7.09
CA ARG A 51 -3.78 -5.05 6.06
C ARG A 51 -4.18 -6.06 4.99
N TYR A 52 -5.37 -5.86 4.43
CA TYR A 52 -5.79 -6.57 3.23
C TYR A 52 -5.50 -5.69 2.03
N LEU A 53 -4.60 -6.12 1.15
CA LEU A 53 -4.24 -5.40 -0.08
C LEU A 53 -4.73 -6.17 -1.31
N PRO A 54 -5.00 -5.50 -2.43
CA PRO A 54 -5.35 -6.18 -3.67
C PRO A 54 -4.26 -7.14 -4.12
N GLN A 55 -4.65 -8.33 -4.56
CA GLN A 55 -3.75 -9.30 -5.15
C GLN A 55 -3.29 -8.78 -6.52
N LEU A 56 -1.99 -8.52 -6.64
CA LEU A 56 -1.35 -7.97 -7.83
C LEU A 56 -0.16 -8.86 -8.24
N PRO A 57 0.32 -8.77 -9.49
CA PRO A 57 1.64 -9.28 -9.84
C PRO A 57 2.68 -8.70 -8.88
N GLU A 58 3.65 -9.52 -8.45
CA GLU A 58 4.53 -9.13 -7.34
C GLU A 58 5.32 -7.83 -7.59
N SER A 59 5.69 -7.55 -8.85
CA SER A 59 6.32 -6.29 -9.24
C SER A 59 5.43 -5.07 -8.97
N GLU A 60 4.15 -5.17 -9.32
CA GLU A 60 3.14 -4.12 -9.07
C GLU A 60 2.80 -4.04 -7.58
N PHE A 61 2.69 -5.19 -6.92
CA PHE A 61 2.46 -5.28 -5.49
C PHE A 61 3.57 -4.60 -4.69
N ALA A 62 4.84 -4.82 -5.03
CA ALA A 62 5.97 -4.18 -4.36
C ALA A 62 5.90 -2.65 -4.43
N VAL A 63 5.56 -2.10 -5.60
CA VAL A 63 5.36 -0.65 -5.78
C VAL A 63 4.15 -0.17 -4.98
N SER A 64 3.03 -0.90 -5.01
CA SER A 64 1.84 -0.58 -4.22
C SER A 64 2.14 -0.60 -2.72
N LEU A 65 2.93 -1.56 -2.25
CA LEU A 65 3.32 -1.74 -0.87
C LEU A 65 4.15 -0.55 -0.36
N VAL A 66 5.11 -0.06 -1.16
CA VAL A 66 5.86 1.16 -0.80
C VAL A 66 4.91 2.35 -0.62
N ASN A 67 3.95 2.53 -1.53
CA ASN A 67 2.96 3.60 -1.40
C ASN A 67 2.11 3.46 -0.13
N GLU A 68 1.63 2.25 0.17
CA GLU A 68 0.87 1.95 1.39
C GLU A 68 1.66 2.25 2.67
N LEU A 69 2.96 1.93 2.69
CA LEU A 69 3.83 2.24 3.82
C LEU A 69 4.01 3.76 4.00
N LEU A 70 4.11 4.52 2.90
CA LEU A 70 4.24 5.99 2.95
C LEU A 70 2.95 6.70 3.34
N LEU A 71 1.76 6.12 3.08
CA LEU A 71 0.50 6.60 3.65
C LEU A 71 0.53 6.59 5.19
N GLY A 72 1.33 5.70 5.76
CA GLY A 72 1.57 5.55 7.19
C GLY A 72 0.64 4.55 7.86
N PRO A 73 0.83 4.32 9.17
CA PRO A 73 0.04 3.37 9.96
C PRO A 73 -1.40 3.84 10.17
N SER A 74 -2.32 2.90 10.34
CA SER A 74 -3.70 3.18 10.76
C SER A 74 -3.78 3.35 12.28
N ASP A 75 -2.91 2.64 13.00
CA ASP A 75 -2.81 2.73 14.46
C ASP A 75 -1.93 3.93 14.88
N HIS A 76 -2.52 4.85 15.66
CA HIS A 76 -1.85 6.05 16.16
C HIS A 76 -0.68 5.79 17.11
N ARG A 77 -0.52 4.56 17.61
CA ARG A 77 0.64 4.17 18.44
C ARG A 77 1.92 4.08 17.63
N PHE A 78 1.81 3.90 16.32
CA PHE A 78 2.94 3.76 15.41
C PHE A 78 3.28 5.10 14.75
N LEU A 79 4.55 5.24 14.38
CA LEU A 79 5.12 6.39 13.71
C LEU A 79 5.05 6.21 12.19
N ARG A 80 4.93 7.34 11.49
CA ARG A 80 5.01 7.39 10.03
C ARG A 80 6.46 7.27 9.59
N PHE A 81 6.68 6.78 8.37
CA PHE A 81 8.01 6.78 7.73
C PHE A 81 8.39 8.14 7.15
N ALA A 82 7.41 8.94 6.75
CA ALA A 82 7.60 10.20 6.06
C ALA A 82 6.43 11.16 6.34
N ASP A 83 6.57 12.40 5.87
CA ASP A 83 5.47 13.36 5.85
C ASP A 83 4.29 12.83 5.02
N PRO A 84 3.02 13.04 5.45
CA PRO A 84 1.85 12.54 4.71
C PRO A 84 1.71 13.09 3.28
N GLN A 85 2.35 14.22 2.99
CA GLN A 85 2.33 14.87 1.68
C GLN A 85 3.53 14.48 0.80
N LEU A 86 4.47 13.70 1.35
CA LEU A 86 5.66 13.27 0.61
C LEU A 86 5.23 12.38 -0.56
N ARG A 87 5.71 12.74 -1.76
CA ARG A 87 5.49 11.96 -2.98
C ARG A 87 6.80 11.32 -3.41
N LEU A 88 6.72 10.04 -3.75
CA LEU A 88 7.83 9.35 -4.41
C LEU A 88 8.21 10.06 -5.70
N ARG A 89 9.51 10.13 -5.97
CA ARG A 89 10.02 10.59 -7.26
C ARG A 89 9.89 9.50 -8.31
N SER A 90 10.32 8.28 -7.96
CA SER A 90 10.10 7.09 -8.77
C SER A 90 10.09 5.83 -7.90
N CYS A 91 9.37 4.81 -8.34
CA CYS A 91 9.34 3.49 -7.68
C CYS A 91 9.01 2.44 -8.74
N PHE A 92 9.90 1.49 -8.98
CA PHE A 92 9.71 0.46 -10.00
C PHE A 92 10.53 -0.79 -9.71
N VAL A 93 10.10 -1.91 -10.29
CA VAL A 93 10.83 -3.18 -10.24
C VAL A 93 11.47 -3.47 -11.60
N ARG A 94 12.72 -3.91 -11.59
CA ARG A 94 13.46 -4.40 -12.77
C ARG A 94 14.39 -5.53 -12.36
N ASP A 95 14.38 -6.63 -13.10
CA ASP A 95 15.25 -7.80 -12.87
C ASP A 95 15.23 -8.27 -11.40
N ASN A 96 14.02 -8.43 -10.84
CA ASN A 96 13.76 -8.78 -9.43
C ASN A 96 14.35 -7.81 -8.39
N ALA A 97 14.78 -6.62 -8.80
CA ALA A 97 15.21 -5.56 -7.88
C ALA A 97 14.18 -4.43 -7.83
N LEU A 98 13.85 -3.98 -6.61
CA LEU A 98 12.99 -2.82 -6.37
C LEU A 98 13.86 -1.57 -6.25
N TYR A 99 13.55 -0.55 -7.04
CA TYR A 99 14.21 0.76 -7.01
C TYR A 99 13.23 1.77 -6.44
N VAL A 100 13.62 2.48 -5.38
CA VAL A 100 12.81 3.49 -4.70
C VAL A 100 13.58 4.80 -4.62
N ASP A 101 13.08 5.85 -5.28
CA ASP A 101 13.66 7.20 -5.23
C ASP A 101 12.74 8.15 -4.46
N LEU A 102 13.26 8.63 -3.34
CA LEU A 102 12.59 9.54 -2.42
C LEU A 102 13.14 10.97 -2.60
N PRO A 103 12.32 12.02 -2.41
CA PRO A 103 12.84 13.38 -2.37
C PRO A 103 13.66 13.62 -1.10
N ALA A 104 14.63 14.55 -1.12
CA ALA A 104 15.42 14.90 0.07
C ALA A 104 14.59 15.36 1.28
N GLN A 105 13.32 15.76 1.09
CA GLN A 105 12.38 16.05 2.17
C GLN A 105 12.27 14.91 3.19
N VAL A 106 12.51 13.65 2.79
CA VAL A 106 12.47 12.50 3.71
C VAL A 106 13.52 12.59 4.82
N LEU A 107 14.60 13.36 4.62
CA LEU A 107 15.66 13.57 5.60
C LEU A 107 15.31 14.66 6.64
N THR A 108 14.36 15.53 6.32
CA THR A 108 13.92 16.64 7.17
C THR A 108 12.39 16.66 7.29
N PRO A 109 11.80 15.63 7.92
CA PRO A 109 10.35 15.51 8.02
C PRO A 109 9.77 16.59 8.95
N ALA A 110 8.60 17.11 8.59
CA ALA A 110 7.84 18.06 9.39
C ALA A 110 7.07 17.37 10.54
N VAL A 111 6.80 16.07 10.41
CA VAL A 111 6.15 15.25 11.45
C VAL A 111 7.16 14.41 12.22
N LYS A 112 6.73 13.89 13.37
CA LYS A 112 7.54 12.93 14.13
C LYS A 112 7.68 11.62 13.34
N THR A 113 8.89 11.35 12.87
CA THR A 113 9.31 10.09 12.24
C THR A 113 10.53 9.53 13.00
N PRO A 114 10.89 8.26 12.83
CA PRO A 114 12.21 7.79 13.26
C PRO A 114 13.33 8.39 12.40
N ASP A 115 14.58 8.09 12.73
CA ASP A 115 15.72 8.41 11.90
C ASP A 115 15.66 7.67 10.55
N PHE A 116 16.33 8.22 9.54
CA PHE A 116 16.26 7.69 8.18
C PHE A 116 16.80 6.26 8.05
N TYR A 117 17.78 5.86 8.86
CA TYR A 117 18.29 4.49 8.83
C TYR A 117 17.23 3.49 9.31
N THR A 118 16.49 3.83 10.36
CA THR A 118 15.32 3.06 10.81
C THR A 118 14.23 3.01 9.74
N VAL A 119 13.94 4.12 9.05
CA VAL A 119 12.99 4.14 7.91
C VAL A 119 13.45 3.17 6.82
N TYR A 120 14.70 3.28 6.39
CA TYR A 120 15.31 2.44 5.36
C TYR A 120 15.23 0.94 5.71
N THR A 121 15.69 0.57 6.91
CA THR A 121 15.71 -0.83 7.35
C THR A 121 14.31 -1.42 7.49
N LEU A 122 13.33 -0.65 7.97
CA LEU A 122 11.95 -1.12 8.08
C LEU A 122 11.25 -1.20 6.73
N LEU A 123 11.46 -0.25 5.82
CA LEU A 123 10.96 -0.37 4.46
C LEU A 123 11.53 -1.62 3.79
N GLN A 124 12.84 -1.86 3.89
CA GLN A 124 13.47 -3.08 3.37
C GLN A 124 12.85 -4.34 3.99
N LYS A 125 12.68 -4.38 5.32
CA LYS A 125 12.01 -5.50 6.01
C LYS A 125 10.61 -5.75 5.47
N ASN A 126 9.82 -4.70 5.26
CA ASN A 126 8.47 -4.84 4.71
C ASN A 126 8.47 -5.48 3.32
N ILE A 127 9.39 -5.08 2.46
CA ILE A 127 9.54 -5.69 1.13
C ILE A 127 9.96 -7.16 1.27
N THR A 128 10.99 -7.47 2.05
CA THR A 128 11.48 -8.86 2.21
C THR A 128 10.42 -9.80 2.78
N VAL A 129 9.56 -9.33 3.69
CA VAL A 129 8.53 -10.18 4.29
C VAL A 129 7.37 -10.44 3.31
N ASN A 130 6.99 -9.45 2.50
CA ASN A 130 5.79 -9.51 1.68
C ASN A 130 6.05 -9.80 0.19
N CYS A 131 7.28 -9.64 -0.31
CA CYS A 131 7.68 -9.85 -1.70
C CYS A 131 8.83 -10.87 -1.77
N LYS A 132 8.51 -12.13 -2.08
CA LYS A 132 9.43 -13.28 -2.00
C LYS A 132 10.39 -13.41 -3.18
N HIS A 133 10.04 -12.84 -4.32
CA HIS A 133 10.80 -12.86 -5.58
C HIS A 133 11.50 -11.52 -5.84
N ILE A 134 11.48 -10.59 -4.88
CA ILE A 134 12.31 -9.37 -4.93
C ILE A 134 13.61 -9.65 -4.18
N ASP A 135 14.71 -9.75 -4.94
CA ASP A 135 16.03 -10.17 -4.45
C ASP A 135 16.82 -9.02 -3.83
N SER A 136 16.53 -7.78 -4.23
CA SER A 136 17.27 -6.60 -3.80
C SER A 136 16.40 -5.35 -3.78
N VAL A 137 16.69 -4.44 -2.84
CA VAL A 137 16.01 -3.16 -2.73
C VAL A 137 17.04 -2.04 -2.72
N TYR A 138 16.93 -1.12 -3.68
CA TYR A 138 17.82 0.01 -3.86
C TYR A 138 17.08 1.30 -3.54
N PHE A 139 17.58 2.02 -2.54
CA PHE A 139 17.03 3.32 -2.14
C PHE A 139 17.90 4.46 -2.65
N TYR A 140 17.23 5.48 -3.18
CA TYR A 140 17.81 6.72 -3.66
C TYR A 140 17.16 7.91 -2.97
N ILE A 141 17.95 8.96 -2.77
CA ILE A 141 17.48 10.27 -2.36
C ILE A 141 17.88 11.24 -3.46
N ASP A 142 16.88 11.80 -4.12
CA ASP A 142 17.05 12.67 -5.27
C ASP A 142 17.96 12.08 -6.38
N GLY A 143 17.83 10.77 -6.62
CA GLY A 143 18.63 10.03 -7.59
C GLY A 143 20.03 9.62 -7.13
N VAL A 144 20.43 9.96 -5.90
CA VAL A 144 21.71 9.54 -5.30
C VAL A 144 21.47 8.31 -4.41
N PRO A 145 22.26 7.22 -4.53
CA PRO A 145 22.13 6.07 -3.64
C PRO A 145 22.20 6.47 -2.16
N ALA A 146 21.17 6.13 -1.39
CA ALA A 146 21.07 6.52 0.01
C ALA A 146 22.07 5.77 0.89
N TYR A 147 22.34 4.51 0.55
CA TYR A 147 23.38 3.68 1.14
C TYR A 147 24.11 2.94 0.02
N GLN A 148 25.43 2.86 0.13
CA GLN A 148 26.21 1.95 -0.70
C GLN A 148 26.12 0.57 -0.06
N GLN A 149 25.77 -0.47 -0.85
CA GLN A 149 26.01 -1.84 -0.43
C GLN A 149 27.51 -1.99 -0.21
N LEU A 150 27.90 -2.28 1.04
CA LEU A 150 29.25 -2.76 1.38
C LEU A 150 29.45 -4.17 0.82
#